data_AF-A0A1B9GR16-F1
#
_entry.id   AF-A0A1B9GR16-F1
#
_cell.length_a   1.000
_cell.length_b   1.000
_cell.length_c   1.000
_cell.angle_alpha   90.00
_cell.angle_beta   90.00
_cell.angle_gamma   90.00
#
_symmetry.space_group_name_H-M   'P 1'
#
loop_
_entity.id
_entity.type
_entity.pdbx_description
1 polymer ?
#
loop_
_entity_poly.entity_id
_entity_poly.type
_entity_poly.pdbx_seq_one_letter_code
_entity_poly.pdbx_strand_id
1 'polypeptide(L)'
;MKRIQKGPVRGISFRLQEEERERKDQYVPDVSALAANPDAPLEVDSETKDLLKSLGMDDLNVNVINVSANAPRERKTRFVPGAGRA
;
A
#
# COMPACT_ATOMS: atom_id res chain seq x y z
N MET A 1 -14.71 27.47 23.34
CA MET A 1 -14.24 26.28 22.59
C MET A 1 -12.71 26.11 22.71
N LYS A 2 -12.19 25.61 23.85
CA LYS A 2 -10.72 25.50 24.06
C LYS A 2 -10.05 24.33 23.31
N ARG A 3 -10.83 23.34 22.84
CA ARG A 3 -10.33 22.15 22.13
C ARG A 3 -10.10 22.38 20.64
N ILE A 4 -10.98 23.13 19.98
CA ILE A 4 -10.86 23.49 18.56
C ILE A 4 -9.63 24.39 18.33
N GLN A 5 -9.31 25.27 19.29
CA GLN A 5 -8.09 26.08 19.26
C GLN A 5 -6.79 25.26 19.34
N LYS A 6 -6.85 24.05 19.93
CA LYS A 6 -5.70 23.15 20.05
C LYS A 6 -5.54 22.22 18.85
N GLY A 7 -6.51 22.19 17.94
CA GLY A 7 -6.46 21.36 16.73
C GLY A 7 -7.78 20.66 16.38
N PRO A 8 -7.76 19.76 15.39
CA PRO A 8 -8.95 19.03 14.94
C PRO A 8 -9.48 18.13 16.07
N VAL A 9 -10.81 18.16 16.26
CA VAL A 9 -11.49 17.40 17.31
C VAL A 9 -12.19 16.20 16.69
N ARG A 10 -11.88 14.99 17.16
CA ARG A 10 -12.52 13.75 16.67
C ARG A 10 -14.04 13.83 16.82
N GLY A 11 -14.77 13.63 15.72
CA GLY A 11 -16.24 13.53 15.69
C GLY A 11 -17.00 14.85 15.56
N ILE A 12 -16.31 15.98 15.33
CA ILE A 12 -16.94 17.27 15.01
C ILE A 12 -16.19 17.87 13.83
N SER A 13 -16.88 18.18 12.75
CA SER A 13 -16.34 18.94 11.64
C SER A 13 -16.68 20.42 11.79
N PHE A 14 -15.72 21.29 11.48
CA PHE A 14 -15.97 22.71 11.29
C PHE A 14 -15.90 22.97 9.78
N ARG A 15 -16.81 23.79 9.23
CA ARG A 15 -16.93 24.03 7.78
C ARG A 15 -15.60 24.35 7.10
N LEU A 16 -14.70 25.07 7.78
CA LEU A 16 -13.36 25.39 7.27
C LEU A 16 -12.45 24.15 7.14
N GLN A 17 -12.55 23.19 8.06
CA GLN A 17 -11.80 21.93 8.02
C GLN A 17 -12.32 21.02 6.91
N GLU A 18 -13.62 21.05 6.64
CA GLU A 18 -14.22 20.30 5.53
C GLU A 18 -13.77 20.86 4.18
N GLU A 19 -13.77 22.18 4.01
CA GLU A 19 -13.35 22.82 2.75
C GLU A 19 -11.85 22.66 2.47
N GLU A 20 -10.99 22.75 3.49
CA GLU A 20 -9.56 22.44 3.34
C GLU A 20 -9.33 20.95 3.04
N ARG A 21 -10.12 20.07 3.67
CA ARG A 21 -10.06 18.63 3.39
C ARG A 21 -10.53 18.33 1.97
N GLU A 22 -11.60 18.95 1.49
CA GLU A 22 -12.07 18.81 0.11
C GLU A 22 -11.03 19.31 -0.89
N ARG A 23 -10.39 20.45 -0.64
CA ARG A 23 -9.31 20.95 -1.51
C ARG A 23 -8.10 20.03 -1.54
N LYS A 24 -7.76 19.40 -0.42
CA LYS A 24 -6.62 18.47 -0.31
C LYS A 24 -6.93 17.09 -0.88
N ASP A 25 -8.12 16.55 -0.61
CA ASP A 25 -8.56 15.23 -1.07
C ASP A 25 -8.88 15.26 -2.58
N GLN A 26 -9.34 16.40 -3.12
CA GLN A 26 -9.60 16.60 -4.55
C GLN A 26 -8.37 17.08 -5.35
N TYR A 27 -7.22 17.29 -4.69
CA TYR A 27 -6.01 17.73 -5.36
C TYR A 27 -5.46 16.60 -6.23
N VAL A 28 -5.48 16.82 -7.55
CA VAL A 28 -4.84 15.94 -8.53
C VAL A 28 -3.42 16.46 -8.76
N PRO A 29 -2.37 15.71 -8.39
CA PRO A 29 -0.99 16.12 -8.65
C PRO A 29 -0.65 16.00 -10.15
N ASP A 30 0.28 16.83 -10.61
CA ASP A 30 0.76 16.80 -12.00
C ASP A 30 1.45 15.48 -12.38
N VAL A 31 2.08 14.82 -11.40
CA VAL A 31 2.70 13.50 -11.55
C VAL A 31 1.99 12.52 -10.63
N SER A 32 1.41 11.47 -11.22
CA SER A 32 0.81 10.39 -10.45
C SER A 32 1.90 9.58 -9.75
N ALA A 33 1.78 9.35 -8.44
CA ALA A 33 2.70 8.47 -7.70
C ALA A 33 2.72 7.01 -8.23
N LEU A 34 1.64 6.59 -8.90
CA LEU A 34 1.49 5.29 -9.54
C LEU A 34 1.84 5.30 -11.03
N ALA A 35 2.22 6.44 -11.60
CA ALA A 35 2.76 6.44 -12.96
C ALA A 35 3.96 5.50 -12.97
N ALA A 36 4.10 4.72 -14.05
CA ALA A 36 5.27 3.89 -14.29
C ALA A 36 6.48 4.83 -14.34
N ASN A 37 7.09 5.04 -13.17
CA ASN A 37 8.24 5.92 -13.05
C ASN A 37 9.36 5.26 -13.86
N PRO A 38 9.99 5.97 -14.80
CA PRO A 38 11.12 5.43 -15.54
C PRO A 38 12.27 5.00 -14.61
N ASP A 39 12.33 5.57 -13.40
CA ASP A 39 13.33 5.30 -12.37
C ASP A 39 13.01 4.08 -11.48
N ALA A 40 11.78 3.56 -11.50
CA ALA A 40 11.35 2.43 -10.67
C ALA A 40 10.65 1.36 -11.54
N PRO A 41 11.40 0.39 -12.09
CA PRO A 41 10.81 -0.69 -12.89
C PRO A 41 9.84 -1.52 -12.06
N LEU A 42 8.73 -1.93 -12.67
CA LEU A 42 7.73 -2.77 -12.00
C LEU A 42 8.33 -4.16 -11.74
N GLU A 43 8.29 -4.60 -10.50
CA GLU A 43 8.72 -5.94 -10.10
C GLU A 43 7.63 -6.96 -10.44
N VAL A 44 7.94 -7.87 -11.34
CA VAL A 44 6.99 -8.88 -11.85
C VAL A 44 7.59 -10.27 -11.78
N ASP A 45 6.74 -11.28 -11.72
CA ASP A 45 7.15 -12.67 -11.85
C ASP A 45 7.35 -13.05 -13.33
N SER A 46 8.06 -14.13 -13.56
CA SER A 46 8.28 -14.78 -14.86
C SER A 46 6.97 -15.07 -15.61
N GLU A 47 5.97 -15.66 -14.96
CA GLU A 47 4.67 -15.95 -15.58
C GLU A 47 3.92 -14.67 -15.98
N THR A 48 3.98 -13.63 -15.15
CA THR A 48 3.35 -12.34 -15.46
C THR A 48 4.03 -11.61 -16.62
N LYS A 49 5.35 -11.82 -16.83
CA LYS A 49 6.04 -11.29 -18.01
C LYS A 49 5.58 -11.97 -19.30
N ASP A 50 5.32 -13.27 -19.25
CA ASP A 50 4.81 -13.99 -20.43
C ASP A 50 3.35 -13.63 -20.74
N LEU A 51 2.55 -13.34 -19.71
CA LEU A 51 1.23 -12.74 -19.88
C LEU A 51 1.32 -11.35 -20.56
N LEU A 52 2.22 -10.48 -20.11
CA LEU A 52 2.41 -9.15 -20.71
C LEU A 52 2.77 -9.24 -22.20
N LYS A 53 3.63 -10.21 -22.59
CA LYS A 53 3.91 -10.51 -24.01
C LYS A 53 2.66 -10.92 -24.78
N SER A 54 1.84 -11.79 -24.21
CA SER A 54 0.62 -12.27 -24.88
C SER A 54 -0.41 -11.15 -25.10
N LEU A 55 -0.40 -10.14 -24.23
CA LEU A 55 -1.28 -8.96 -24.30
C LEU A 55 -0.70 -7.84 -25.17
N GLY A 56 0.51 -8.02 -25.73
CA GLY A 56 1.19 -7.01 -26.55
C GLY A 56 1.72 -5.81 -25.73
N MET A 57 1.97 -5.99 -24.44
CA MET A 57 2.49 -4.97 -23.52
C MET A 57 3.99 -5.16 -23.24
N ASP A 58 4.77 -5.35 -24.30
CA ASP A 58 6.20 -5.65 -24.23
C ASP A 58 7.09 -4.43 -23.94
N ASP A 59 6.61 -3.24 -24.27
CA ASP A 59 7.37 -1.98 -24.14
C ASP A 59 7.38 -1.44 -22.69
N LEU A 60 6.78 -2.15 -21.74
CA LEU A 60 6.78 -1.76 -20.33
C LEU A 60 8.11 -2.11 -19.67
N ASN A 61 8.67 -1.18 -18.90
CA ASN A 61 9.90 -1.41 -18.14
C ASN A 61 9.62 -2.25 -16.88
N VAL A 62 9.80 -3.57 -17.00
CA VAL A 62 9.55 -4.56 -15.94
C VAL A 62 10.83 -5.30 -15.54
N ASN A 63 11.05 -5.44 -14.23
CA ASN A 63 12.13 -6.24 -13.65
C ASN A 63 11.58 -7.59 -13.16
N VAL A 64 12.23 -8.70 -13.54
CA VAL A 64 11.77 -10.03 -13.16
C VAL A 64 12.38 -10.45 -11.84
N ILE A 65 11.54 -10.75 -10.85
CA ILE A 65 11.98 -11.24 -9.54
C ILE A 65 11.51 -12.67 -9.36
N ASN A 66 12.45 -13.55 -9.01
CA ASN A 66 12.11 -14.92 -8.60
C ASN A 66 11.54 -14.87 -7.18
N VAL A 67 10.22 -15.05 -7.06
CA VAL A 67 9.55 -15.20 -5.77
C VAL A 67 9.93 -16.55 -5.16
N SER A 68 10.91 -16.54 -4.24
CA SER A 68 11.11 -17.69 -3.37
C SER A 68 9.87 -17.85 -2.49
N ALA A 69 9.23 -19.01 -2.55
CA ALA A 69 8.05 -19.33 -1.75
C ALA A 69 8.24 -18.85 -0.31
N ASN A 70 7.36 -17.95 0.12
CA ASN A 70 7.38 -17.35 1.45
C ASN A 70 7.43 -18.50 2.46
N ALA A 71 8.54 -18.64 3.18
CA ALA A 71 8.68 -19.68 4.19
C ALA A 71 7.47 -19.59 5.13
N PRO A 72 6.78 -20.70 5.44
CA PRO A 72 5.67 -20.65 6.37
C PRO A 72 6.20 -20.01 7.65
N ARG A 73 5.67 -18.83 8.00
CA ARG A 73 5.95 -18.21 9.28
C ARG A 73 5.49 -19.21 10.32
N GLU A 74 6.43 -20.00 10.85
CA GLU A 74 6.18 -20.85 12.00
C GLU A 74 5.56 -19.93 13.03
N ARG A 75 4.25 -20.10 13.24
CA ARG A 75 3.57 -19.44 14.35
C ARG A 75 4.21 -20.07 15.56
N LYS A 76 5.25 -19.42 16.07
CA LYS A 76 5.89 -19.75 17.34
C LYS A 76 4.78 -19.62 18.38
N THR A 77 4.10 -20.73 18.63
CA THR A 77 3.08 -20.80 19.65
C THR A 77 3.77 -20.37 20.92
N ARG A 78 3.20 -19.38 21.61
CA ARG A 78 3.74 -18.97 22.90
C ARG A 78 3.70 -20.21 23.79
N PHE A 79 4.85 -20.56 24.36
CA PHE A 79 4.93 -21.61 25.36
C PHE A 79 3.99 -21.24 26.52
N VAL A 80 2.91 -22.01 26.69
CA VAL A 80 2.00 -21.90 27.83
C VAL A 80 2.38 -23.00 28.81
N PRO A 81 2.99 -22.67 29.96
CA PRO A 81 3.27 -23.66 30.99
C PRO A 81 1.97 -24.33 31.43
N GLY A 82 1.87 -25.66 31.29
CA GLY A 82 0.72 -26.46 31.74
C GLY A 82 -0.24 -26.99 30.67
N ALA A 83 -0.10 -26.61 29.40
CA ALA A 83 -1.00 -27.02 28.32
C ALA A 83 -0.84 -28.48 27.82
N GLY A 84 -0.15 -29.35 28.57
CA GLY A 84 0.17 -30.72 28.17
C GLY A 84 0.03 -31.76 29.28
N ARG A 85 -0.74 -31.49 30.34
CA ARG A 85 -1.09 -32.52 31.34
C ARG A 85 -2.40 -33.18 30.94
N ALA A 86 -2.28 -34.23 30.13
CA ALA A 86 -3.17 -35.40 30.21
C ALA A 86 -2.71 -36.28 31.38
#